data_AF-A0A1M7E0J8-F1
#
_entry.id   AF-A0A1M7E0J8-F1
#
_cell.length_a   1.000
_cell.length_b   1.000
_cell.length_c   1.000
_cell.angle_alpha   90.00
_cell.angle_beta   90.00
_cell.angle_gamma   90.00
#
_symmetry.space_group_name_H-M   'P 1'
#
loop_
_entity.id
_entity.type
_entity.pdbx_description
1 polymer ?
#
loop_
_entity_poly.entity_id
_entity_poly.type
_entity_poly.pdbx_seq_one_letter_code
_entity_poly.pdbx_strand_id
1 'polypeptide(L)' 'MSPEILHSVIVAAIIGLGIYLFAHPRILPSRGNLLRGVIIWAIMIIALHWLGYAFSP' A
#
# COMPACT_ATOMS: atom_id res chain seq x y z
N MET A 1 15.00 -18.76 1.69
CA MET A 1 14.73 -17.43 2.30
C MET A 1 13.77 -17.67 3.46
N SER A 2 13.99 -17.06 4.63
CA SER A 2 13.03 -17.20 5.72
C SER A 2 11.70 -16.52 5.35
N PRO A 3 10.54 -17.06 5.78
CA PRO A 3 9.24 -16.44 5.53
C PRO A 3 9.17 -14.96 5.96
N GLU A 4 9.93 -14.60 6.98
CA GLU A 4 10.06 -13.24 7.52
C GLU A 4 10.70 -12.25 6.54
N ILE A 5 11.70 -12.69 5.77
CA ILE A 5 12.33 -11.85 4.74
C ILE A 5 11.35 -11.60 3.61
N LEU A 6 10.63 -12.63 3.18
CA LEU A 6 9.62 -12.50 2.12
C LEU A 6 8.47 -11.57 2.55
N HIS A 7 7.97 -11.73 3.78
CA HIS A 7 6.97 -10.84 4.35
C HIS A 7 7.45 -9.39 4.34
N SER A 8 8.67 -9.14 4.83
CA SER A 8 9.24 -7.79 4.91
C SER A 8 9.39 -7.13 3.54
N VAL A 9 9.82 -7.88 2.53
CA VAL A 9 9.94 -7.40 1.14
C VAL A 9 8.57 -7.05 0.56
N ILE A 10 7.55 -7.88 0.80
CA ILE A 10 6.19 -7.62 0.29
C ILE A 10 5.58 -6.39 1.00
N VAL A 11 5.75 -6.25 2.31
CA VAL A 11 5.32 -5.05 3.06
C VAL A 11 5.97 -3.79 2.48
N ALA A 12 7.29 -3.81 2.28
CA ALA A 12 8.02 -2.68 1.72
C ALA A 12 7.51 -2.32 0.30
N ALA A 13 7.20 -3.33 -0.52
CA ALA A 13 6.64 -3.13 -1.86
C ALA A 13 5.24 -2.49 -1.81
N ILE A 14 4.36 -2.93 -0.90
CA ILE A 14 3.01 -2.36 -0.73
C ILE A 14 3.09 -0.90 -0.27
N ILE A 15 3.97 -0.61 0.69
CA ILE A 15 4.20 0.76 1.18
C ILE A 15 4.73 1.66 0.05
N GLY A 16 5.75 1.19 -0.68
CA GLY A 16 6.33 1.93 -1.80
C GLY A 16 5.32 2.20 -2.92
N LEU A 17 4.51 1.21 -3.27
CA LEU A 17 3.42 1.37 -4.24
C LEU A 17 2.41 2.43 -3.76
N GLY A 18 2.04 2.38 -2.49
CA GLY A 18 1.16 3.36 -1.87
C GLY A 18 1.65 4.80 -1.99
N ILE A 19 2.91 5.03 -1.62
CA ILE A 19 3.56 6.35 -1.72
C ILE A 19 3.61 6.80 -3.18
N TYR A 20 3.98 5.90 -4.10
CA TYR A 20 4.00 6.20 -5.53
C TYR A 20 2.62 6.64 -6.03
N LEU A 21 1.56 5.88 -5.71
CA LEU A 21 0.21 6.20 -6.14
C LEU A 21 -0.29 7.53 -5.56
N PHE A 22 0.09 7.84 -4.32
CA PHE A 22 -0.28 9.08 -3.65
C PHE A 22 0.43 10.31 -4.23
N ALA A 23 1.70 10.15 -4.62
CA ALA A 23 2.51 11.22 -5.20
C ALA A 23 2.36 11.36 -6.72
N HIS A 24 1.73 10.40 -7.41
CA HIS A 24 1.68 10.39 -8.86
C HIS A 24 0.71 11.46 -9.40
N PRO A 25 1.20 12.48 -10.15
CA PRO A 25 0.38 13.62 -10.61
C PRO A 25 -0.78 13.24 -11.54
N ARG A 26 -0.73 12.07 -12.18
CA ARG A 26 -1.84 11.54 -13.00
C ARG A 26 -2.95 10.90 -12.16
N ILE A 27 -2.60 10.42 -10.97
CA ILE A 27 -3.52 9.68 -10.08
C ILE A 27 -4.18 10.66 -9.11
N LEU A 28 -3.38 11.51 -8.46
CA LEU A 28 -3.81 12.67 -7.68
C LEU A 28 -3.43 13.98 -8.41
N PRO A 29 -4.30 14.51 -9.28
CA PRO A 29 -4.11 15.86 -9.79
C PRO A 29 -4.22 16.89 -8.65
N SER A 30 -3.35 17.90 -8.69
CA SER A 30 -3.15 18.94 -7.66
C SER A 30 -4.42 19.66 -7.16
N ARG A 31 -5.52 19.64 -7.92
CA ARG A 31 -6.80 20.24 -7.55
C ARG A 31 -7.81 19.14 -7.16
N GLY A 32 -7.88 18.81 -5.87
CA GLY A 32 -9.14 18.40 -5.24
C GLY A 32 -9.48 16.92 -5.09
N ASN A 33 -8.56 15.97 -5.29
CA ASN A 33 -8.90 14.55 -5.17
C ASN A 33 -8.53 13.92 -3.81
N LEU A 34 -8.93 14.58 -2.72
CA LEU A 34 -8.79 14.06 -1.36
C LEU A 34 -9.47 12.68 -1.21
N LEU A 35 -10.62 12.49 -1.88
CA LEU A 35 -11.31 11.20 -1.95
C LEU A 35 -10.44 10.09 -2.57
N ARG A 36 -9.72 10.36 -3.66
CA ARG A 36 -8.82 9.36 -4.27
C ARG A 36 -7.65 9.03 -3.35
N GLY A 37 -7.10 10.04 -2.66
CA GLY A 37 -6.07 9.81 -1.63
C GLY A 37 -6.56 8.90 -0.51
N VAL A 38 -7.78 9.15 -0.01
CA VAL A 38 -8.42 8.31 1.01
C VAL A 38 -8.67 6.88 0.49
N ILE A 39 -9.11 6.72 -0.76
CA ILE A 39 -9.30 5.39 -1.37
C ILE A 39 -7.97 4.63 -1.49
N ILE A 40 -6.91 5.27 -1.98
CA ILE A 40 -5.57 4.65 -2.09
C ILE A 40 -5.09 4.21 -0.71
N TRP A 41 -5.25 5.08 0.29
CA TRP A 41 -4.88 4.77 1.67
C TRP A 41 -5.70 3.62 2.27
N ALA A 42 -7.01 3.60 2.05
CA ALA A 42 -7.87 2.50 2.50
C ALA A 42 -7.48 1.16 1.86
N ILE A 43 -7.18 1.15 0.56
CA ILE A 43 -6.70 -0.04 -0.17
C ILE A 43 -5.37 -0.52 0.42
N MET A 44 -4.44 0.38 0.74
CA MET A 44 -3.17 0.00 1.39
C MET A 44 -3.38 -0.69 2.72
N ILE A 45 -4.26 -0.15 3.59
CA ILE A 45 -4.53 -0.74 4.91
C ILE A 45 -5.09 -2.14 4.75
N ILE A 46 -6.07 -2.31 3.85
CA ILE A 46 -6.67 -3.61 3.58
C ILE A 46 -5.59 -4.58 3.08
N ALA A 47 -4.74 -4.17 2.12
CA ALA A 47 -3.68 -5.01 1.58
C ALA A 47 -2.67 -5.45 2.66
N LEU A 48 -2.25 -4.54 3.54
CA LEU A 48 -1.35 -4.85 4.66
C LEU A 48 -2.00 -5.77 5.69
N HIS A 49 -3.28 -5.56 5.99
CA HIS A 49 -4.02 -6.40 6.93
C HIS A 49 -4.22 -7.82 6.41
N TRP A 50 -4.54 -7.97 5.12
CA TRP A 50 -4.63 -9.26 4.45
C TRP A 50 -3.29 -9.98 4.38
N LEU A 51 -2.20 -9.24 4.14
CA LEU A 51 -0.86 -9.81 4.20
C LEU A 51 -0.54 -10.31 5.61
N GLY A 52 -0.96 -9.59 6.66
CA GLY A 52 -0.86 -10.06 8.04
C GLY A 52 -1.53 -11.42 8.26
N TYR A 53 -2.73 -11.63 7.73
CA TYR A 53 -3.42 -12.94 7.81
C TYR A 53 -2.73 -14.03 6.98
N ALA A 54 -2.27 -13.72 5.77
CA ALA A 54 -1.65 -14.69 4.88
C ALA A 54 -0.31 -15.23 5.42
N PHE A 55 0.32 -14.49 6.32
CA PHE A 55 1.58 -14.86 6.97
C PHE A 55 1.43 -15.07 8.49
N SER A 56 0.19 -15.10 9.00
CA SER A 56 -0.11 -15.59 10.35
C SER A 56 0.19 -17.09 10.39
N PRO A 57 0.87 -17.59 11.42
CA PRO A 57 0.86 -19.03 11.70
C PRO A 57 -0.55 -19.53 12.00
#